data_AF-A0A9Q3YQD0-F1
#
_entry.id   AF-A0A9Q3YQD0-F1
#
_cell.length_a   1.000
_cell.length_b   1.000
_cell.length_c   1.000
_cell.angle_alpha   90.00
_cell.angle_beta   90.00
_cell.angle_gamma   90.00
#
_symmetry.space_group_name_H-M   'P 1'
#
loop_
_entity.id
_entity.type
_entity.pdbx_description
1 polymer ?
#
loop_
_entity_poly.entity_id
_entity_poly.type
_entity_poly.pdbx_seq_one_letter_code
_entity_poly.pdbx_strand_id
1 'polypeptide(L)'
;MKKYNNMKFRLLIIIFSFSLSRVFATEQEPDKIIIDKIEYDLLSRPLDYFLAKNQIISEKLYNLGTSKYGAREISTGNYRGYIATFKIEHQLLKLIDIKIPNIESENRENISVYKQLFGNKDIILNYSGILIIPTEEFLDSANFGYSYLYSKYKLITINNSEVIKEKNVSKDEYLKFKINQFTEYKNTNQYKTEVREYFENWKDDKKIELSRSNTKDLTKHEILELKKQYKDPPKIEMIDNFLFLTKNIDFVIVEY
;
A
#
# COMPACT_ATOMS: atom_id res chain seq x y z
N MET A 1 51.05 -12.40 20.49
CA MET A 1 50.34 -11.83 19.32
C MET A 1 48.84 -11.93 19.53
N LYS A 2 48.18 -10.83 19.92
CA LYS A 2 46.72 -10.74 20.02
C LYS A 2 46.14 -10.66 18.59
N LYS A 3 45.38 -11.68 18.17
CA LYS A 3 44.54 -11.63 16.96
C LYS A 3 43.12 -11.24 17.36
N TYR A 4 42.99 -10.07 17.99
CA TYR A 4 41.71 -9.37 18.08
C TYR A 4 41.61 -8.47 16.86
N ASN A 5 40.60 -8.70 16.03
CA ASN A 5 40.05 -7.83 14.97
C ASN A 5 39.71 -8.69 13.75
N ASN A 6 38.40 -8.88 13.51
CA ASN A 6 37.78 -8.82 12.17
C ASN A 6 36.34 -9.34 12.15
N MET A 7 35.84 -10.06 13.18
CA MET A 7 34.43 -10.51 13.19
C MET A 7 33.45 -9.45 13.72
N LYS A 8 33.84 -8.67 14.74
CA LYS A 8 32.97 -7.60 15.29
C LYS A 8 32.71 -6.47 14.30
N PHE A 9 33.62 -6.23 13.36
CA PHE A 9 33.47 -5.21 12.33
C PHE A 9 32.62 -5.71 11.15
N ARG A 10 32.70 -7.00 10.79
CA ARG A 10 31.93 -7.59 9.69
C ARG A 10 30.44 -7.75 10.00
N LEU A 11 30.06 -8.04 11.25
CA LEU A 11 28.65 -8.11 11.64
C LEU A 11 28.02 -6.72 11.84
N LEU A 12 28.79 -5.72 12.27
CA LEU A 12 28.32 -4.34 12.36
C LEU A 12 28.06 -3.76 10.96
N ILE A 13 28.87 -4.12 9.96
CA ILE A 13 28.68 -3.71 8.56
C ILE A 13 27.37 -4.25 7.98
N ILE A 14 26.93 -5.47 8.32
CA ILE A 14 25.69 -6.05 7.79
C ILE A 14 24.44 -5.34 8.35
N ILE A 15 24.45 -4.97 9.64
CA ILE A 15 23.32 -4.26 10.28
C ILE A 15 23.30 -2.77 9.89
N PHE A 16 24.48 -2.15 9.70
CA PHE A 16 24.58 -0.78 9.17
C PHE A 16 24.27 -0.71 7.67
N SER A 17 24.53 -1.77 6.90
CA SER A 17 24.18 -1.80 5.47
C SER A 17 22.68 -1.91 5.22
N PHE A 18 21.90 -2.56 6.10
CA PHE A 18 20.44 -2.57 5.99
C PHE A 18 19.78 -1.25 6.44
N SER A 19 20.43 -0.48 7.31
CA SER A 19 19.93 0.83 7.76
C SER A 19 20.34 1.98 6.84
N LEU A 20 21.35 1.78 5.97
CA LEU A 20 21.75 2.71 4.91
C LEU A 20 21.28 2.30 3.52
N SER A 21 20.83 1.07 3.32
CA SER A 21 20.15 0.69 2.08
C SER A 21 18.83 1.44 2.04
N ARG A 22 18.72 2.44 1.15
CA ARG A 22 17.43 2.87 0.63
C ARG A 22 16.76 1.58 0.15
N VAL A 23 15.79 1.08 0.91
CA VAL A 23 15.02 -0.08 0.50
C VAL A 23 14.30 0.40 -0.75
N PHE A 24 14.78 -0.01 -1.92
CA PHE A 24 14.11 0.24 -3.19
C PHE A 24 12.87 -0.65 -3.22
N ALA A 25 11.88 -0.35 -2.38
CA ALA A 25 10.55 -0.90 -2.51
C ALA A 25 10.00 -0.38 -3.84
N THR A 26 9.56 -1.28 -4.71
CA THR A 26 8.86 -0.87 -5.92
C THR A 26 7.51 -0.26 -5.50
N GLU A 27 7.27 1.01 -5.83
CA GLU A 27 5.99 1.65 -5.57
C GLU A 27 4.87 0.87 -6.23
N GLN A 28 3.74 0.74 -5.53
CA GLN A 28 2.49 0.33 -6.15
C GLN A 28 2.04 1.41 -7.16
N GLU A 29 1.86 0.99 -8.40
CA GLU A 29 1.36 1.81 -9.49
C GLU A 29 0.01 2.43 -9.09
N PRO A 30 -0.13 3.77 -9.17
CA PRO A 30 -1.31 4.46 -8.71
C PRO A 30 -2.48 4.26 -9.67
N ASP A 31 -3.69 4.36 -9.12
CA ASP A 31 -4.89 4.54 -9.95
C ASP A 31 -4.84 5.93 -10.61
N LYS A 32 -5.74 6.17 -11.56
CA LYS A 32 -5.83 7.44 -12.28
C LYS A 32 -7.12 8.14 -11.94
N ILE A 33 -7.11 9.48 -11.98
CA ILE A 33 -8.31 10.29 -11.84
C ILE A 33 -8.30 11.46 -12.81
N ILE A 34 -9.42 11.68 -13.50
CA ILE A 34 -9.61 12.79 -14.42
C ILE A 34 -10.44 13.88 -13.74
N ILE A 35 -9.87 15.08 -13.63
CA ILE A 35 -10.52 16.29 -13.09
C ILE A 35 -10.28 17.41 -14.08
N ASP A 36 -11.35 18.09 -14.51
CA ASP A 36 -11.28 19.19 -15.50
C ASP A 36 -10.51 18.82 -16.79
N LYS A 37 -10.68 17.57 -17.24
CA LYS A 37 -10.02 16.96 -18.42
C LYS A 37 -8.51 16.73 -18.27
N ILE A 38 -7.95 16.94 -17.09
CA ILE A 38 -6.56 16.61 -16.77
C ILE A 38 -6.54 15.28 -16.02
N GLU A 39 -5.68 14.37 -16.45
CA GLU A 39 -5.44 13.10 -15.76
C GLU A 39 -4.35 13.27 -14.69
N TYR A 40 -4.61 12.74 -13.50
CA TYR A 40 -3.69 12.72 -12.37
C TYR A 40 -3.53 11.30 -11.84
N ASP A 41 -2.44 11.07 -11.11
CA ASP A 41 -2.33 9.91 -10.23
C ASP A 41 -3.30 10.04 -9.05
N LEU A 42 -3.78 8.91 -8.56
CA LEU A 42 -4.65 8.79 -7.41
C LEU A 42 -4.00 7.84 -6.39
N LEU A 43 -3.65 8.38 -5.22
CA LEU A 43 -2.99 7.64 -4.14
C LEU A 43 -4.00 6.98 -3.17
N SER A 44 -5.29 7.23 -3.39
CA SER A 44 -6.41 6.58 -2.70
C SER A 44 -6.89 5.36 -3.50
N ARG A 45 -7.61 4.43 -2.87
CA ARG A 45 -8.04 3.16 -3.51
C ARG A 45 -9.56 2.94 -3.46
N PRO A 46 -10.40 3.77 -4.12
CA PRO A 46 -11.85 3.62 -4.07
C PRO A 46 -12.36 2.25 -4.58
N LEU A 47 -11.70 1.68 -5.60
CA LEU A 47 -12.14 0.39 -6.17
C LEU A 47 -11.96 -0.78 -5.18
N ASP A 48 -10.93 -0.76 -4.33
CA ASP A 48 -10.72 -1.81 -3.32
C ASP A 48 -11.94 -1.94 -2.39
N TYR A 49 -12.53 -0.81 -1.97
CA TYR A 49 -13.75 -0.80 -1.15
C TYR A 49 -14.95 -1.41 -1.87
N PHE A 50 -15.09 -1.12 -3.15
CA PHE A 50 -16.17 -1.67 -3.97
C PHE A 50 -16.00 -3.17 -4.17
N LEU A 51 -14.79 -3.64 -4.50
CA LEU A 51 -14.50 -5.06 -4.72
C LEU A 51 -14.67 -5.89 -3.44
N ALA A 52 -14.25 -5.36 -2.29
CA ALA A 52 -14.45 -6.02 -1.00
C ALA A 52 -15.93 -6.31 -0.69
N LYS A 53 -16.84 -5.43 -1.16
CA LYS A 53 -18.30 -5.58 -1.02
C LYS A 53 -18.95 -6.37 -2.17
N ASN A 54 -18.26 -6.54 -3.30
CA ASN A 54 -18.79 -7.14 -4.53
C ASN A 54 -17.91 -8.32 -4.99
N GLN A 55 -17.95 -9.42 -4.24
CA GLN A 55 -17.06 -10.57 -4.44
C GLN A 55 -17.16 -11.20 -5.85
N ILE A 56 -18.35 -11.24 -6.45
CA ILE A 56 -18.52 -11.75 -7.82
C ILE A 56 -17.72 -10.92 -8.84
N ILE A 57 -17.72 -9.60 -8.69
CA ILE A 57 -16.95 -8.71 -9.56
C ILE A 57 -15.45 -8.85 -9.28
N SER A 58 -15.07 -8.97 -8.00
CA SER A 58 -13.69 -9.22 -7.58
C SER A 58 -13.12 -10.48 -8.21
N GLU A 59 -13.86 -11.59 -8.12
CA GLU A 59 -13.48 -12.88 -8.72
C GLU A 59 -13.39 -12.79 -10.25
N LYS A 60 -14.36 -12.12 -10.89
CA LYS A 60 -14.33 -11.92 -12.34
C LYS A 60 -13.11 -11.11 -12.78
N LEU A 61 -12.79 -10.02 -12.09
CA LEU A 61 -11.59 -9.22 -12.36
C LEU A 61 -10.32 -10.06 -12.19
N TYR A 62 -10.26 -10.85 -11.12
CA TYR A 62 -9.14 -11.77 -10.88
C TYR A 62 -8.97 -12.76 -12.05
N ASN A 63 -10.06 -13.39 -12.48
CA ASN A 63 -10.06 -14.37 -13.56
C ASN A 63 -9.67 -13.77 -14.91
N LEU A 64 -10.08 -12.54 -15.22
CA LEU A 64 -9.66 -11.84 -16.44
C LEU A 64 -8.15 -11.59 -16.49
N GLY A 65 -7.54 -11.38 -15.33
CA GLY A 65 -6.08 -11.25 -15.19
C GLY A 65 -5.35 -12.57 -15.01
N THR A 66 -6.00 -13.72 -15.19
CA THR A 66 -5.38 -15.03 -15.01
C THR A 66 -5.34 -15.79 -16.33
N SER A 67 -4.15 -16.26 -16.73
CA SER A 67 -3.99 -17.07 -17.94
C SER A 67 -4.70 -18.43 -17.83
N LYS A 68 -4.86 -19.10 -18.96
CA LYS A 68 -5.42 -20.47 -19.03
C LYS A 68 -4.67 -21.51 -18.18
N TYR A 69 -3.42 -21.22 -17.78
CA TYR A 69 -2.59 -22.08 -16.94
C TYR A 69 -2.63 -21.68 -15.45
N GLY A 70 -3.47 -20.71 -15.08
CA GLY A 70 -3.56 -20.21 -13.71
C GLY A 70 -2.47 -19.20 -13.33
N ALA A 71 -1.61 -18.80 -14.27
CA ALA A 71 -0.58 -17.79 -14.03
C ALA A 71 -1.16 -16.38 -14.20
N ARG A 72 -0.93 -15.51 -13.21
CA ARG A 72 -1.29 -14.09 -13.23
C ARG A 72 -0.01 -13.26 -13.30
N GLU A 73 0.01 -12.28 -14.20
CA GLU A 73 1.09 -11.30 -14.22
C GLU A 73 0.84 -10.24 -13.13
N ILE A 74 1.37 -10.51 -11.94
CA ILE A 74 1.57 -9.49 -10.92
C ILE A 74 3.03 -9.06 -10.93
N SER A 75 3.27 -7.76 -10.81
CA SER A 75 4.61 -7.22 -10.58
C SER A 75 4.71 -6.71 -9.15
N THR A 76 5.92 -6.60 -8.62
CA THR A 76 6.15 -5.96 -7.32
C THR A 76 5.70 -4.50 -7.30
N GLY A 77 5.68 -3.85 -8.49
CA GLY A 77 5.17 -2.50 -8.68
C GLY A 77 3.68 -2.42 -8.96
N ASN A 78 2.97 -3.55 -9.13
CA ASN A 78 1.52 -3.56 -9.21
C ASN A 78 0.98 -4.91 -8.70
N TYR A 79 1.00 -5.10 -7.38
CA TYR A 79 0.54 -6.33 -6.76
C TYR A 79 -0.98 -6.49 -6.83
N ARG A 80 -1.72 -5.38 -6.97
CA ARG A 80 -3.18 -5.39 -7.19
C ARG A 80 -3.53 -6.04 -8.52
N GLY A 81 -2.64 -5.92 -9.50
CA GLY A 81 -2.77 -6.48 -10.85
C GLY A 81 -3.88 -5.81 -11.66
N TYR A 82 -4.19 -4.55 -11.35
CA TYR A 82 -5.08 -3.69 -12.12
C TYR A 82 -4.70 -2.21 -11.88
N ILE A 83 -5.16 -1.33 -12.77
CA ILE A 83 -5.16 0.14 -12.61
C ILE A 83 -6.58 0.63 -12.88
N ALA A 84 -7.21 1.28 -11.91
CA ALA A 84 -8.53 1.88 -12.09
C ALA A 84 -8.40 3.33 -12.57
N THR A 85 -9.29 3.77 -13.46
CA THR A 85 -9.41 5.17 -13.85
C THR A 85 -10.75 5.72 -13.40
N PHE A 86 -10.69 6.82 -12.68
CA PHE A 86 -11.83 7.57 -12.18
C PHE A 86 -12.01 8.89 -12.91
N LYS A 87 -13.20 9.47 -12.79
CA LYS A 87 -13.49 10.83 -13.23
C LYS A 87 -14.37 11.51 -12.21
N ILE A 88 -14.07 12.77 -11.89
CA ILE A 88 -15.00 13.65 -11.20
C ILE A 88 -15.74 14.48 -12.26
N GLU A 89 -17.06 14.36 -12.29
CA GLU A 89 -17.92 15.09 -13.21
C GLU A 89 -19.24 15.43 -12.52
N HIS A 90 -19.64 16.71 -12.54
CA HIS A 90 -20.82 17.21 -11.82
C HIS A 90 -20.81 16.82 -10.33
N GLN A 91 -19.67 17.00 -9.65
CA GLN A 91 -19.46 16.60 -8.25
C GLN A 91 -19.61 15.11 -7.95
N LEU A 92 -19.63 14.24 -8.97
CA LEU A 92 -19.72 12.79 -8.80
C LEU A 92 -18.42 12.11 -9.18
N LEU A 93 -17.91 11.26 -8.29
CA LEU A 93 -16.84 10.31 -8.55
C LEU A 93 -17.39 9.09 -9.29
N LYS A 94 -16.94 8.89 -10.52
CA LYS A 94 -17.33 7.75 -11.38
C LYS A 94 -16.12 6.90 -11.71
N LEU A 95 -16.28 5.58 -11.70
CA LEU A 95 -15.32 4.66 -12.30
C LEU A 95 -15.57 4.64 -13.81
N ILE A 96 -14.53 4.89 -14.61
CA ILE A 96 -14.67 4.95 -16.08
C ILE A 96 -13.86 3.89 -16.82
N ASP A 97 -12.83 3.33 -16.19
CA ASP A 97 -12.06 2.24 -16.76
C ASP A 97 -11.40 1.39 -15.67
N ILE A 98 -11.10 0.14 -16.00
CA ILE A 98 -10.18 -0.72 -15.26
C ILE A 98 -9.29 -1.38 -16.29
N LYS A 99 -7.98 -1.23 -16.14
CA LYS A 99 -6.99 -1.89 -16.96
C LYS A 99 -6.26 -2.98 -16.19
N ILE A 100 -5.90 -4.06 -16.88
CA ILE A 100 -5.07 -5.14 -16.36
C ILE A 100 -3.93 -5.46 -17.35
N PRO A 101 -2.81 -6.07 -16.90
CA PRO A 101 -1.78 -6.55 -17.81
C PRO A 101 -2.33 -7.57 -18.81
N ASN A 102 -1.98 -7.42 -20.09
CA ASN A 102 -2.32 -8.39 -21.11
C ASN A 102 -1.31 -9.53 -21.11
N ILE A 103 -1.69 -10.65 -20.51
CA ILE A 103 -0.83 -11.84 -20.34
C ILE A 103 -0.47 -12.50 -21.68
N GLU A 104 -1.25 -12.25 -22.74
CA GLU A 104 -0.98 -12.77 -24.08
C GLU A 104 -0.11 -11.80 -24.92
N SER A 105 0.27 -10.64 -24.37
CA SER A 105 1.10 -9.64 -25.06
C SER A 105 2.56 -9.72 -24.63
N GLU A 106 3.47 -9.88 -25.59
CA GLU A 106 4.91 -9.84 -25.35
C GLU A 106 5.39 -8.48 -24.80
N ASN A 107 4.67 -7.39 -25.12
CA ASN A 107 4.99 -6.02 -24.71
C ASN A 107 4.39 -5.63 -23.35
N ARG A 108 3.68 -6.54 -22.66
CA ARG A 108 3.03 -6.30 -21.36
C ARG A 108 2.13 -5.06 -21.34
N GLU A 109 1.44 -4.81 -22.45
CA GLU A 109 0.51 -3.70 -22.55
C GLU A 109 -0.70 -3.92 -21.64
N ASN A 110 -1.21 -2.84 -21.06
CA ASN A 110 -2.41 -2.87 -20.24
C ASN A 110 -3.67 -2.80 -21.13
N ILE A 111 -4.63 -3.70 -20.91
CA ILE A 111 -5.91 -3.75 -21.64
C ILE A 111 -7.09 -3.36 -20.74
N SER A 112 -8.04 -2.64 -21.30
CA SER A 112 -9.30 -2.29 -20.61
C SER A 112 -10.20 -3.52 -20.49
N VAL A 113 -10.69 -3.76 -19.28
CA VAL A 113 -11.65 -4.84 -18.96
C VAL A 113 -12.98 -4.31 -18.42
N TYR A 114 -13.17 -2.99 -18.39
CA TYR A 114 -14.39 -2.38 -17.85
C TYR A 114 -15.67 -2.93 -18.48
N LYS A 115 -15.72 -3.01 -19.82
CA LYS A 115 -16.89 -3.56 -20.54
C LYS A 115 -17.11 -5.05 -20.28
N GLN A 116 -16.03 -5.81 -20.08
CA GLN A 116 -16.16 -7.23 -19.75
C GLN A 116 -16.75 -7.41 -18.36
N LEU A 117 -16.38 -6.54 -17.40
CA LEU A 117 -16.90 -6.56 -16.02
C LEU A 117 -18.33 -6.05 -15.94
N PHE A 118 -18.62 -4.88 -16.52
CA PHE A 118 -19.83 -4.11 -16.27
C PHE A 118 -20.73 -3.91 -17.50
N GLY A 119 -20.31 -4.33 -18.69
CA GLY A 119 -21.00 -4.04 -19.94
C GLY A 119 -20.95 -2.55 -20.27
N ASN A 120 -22.10 -1.98 -20.67
CA ASN A 120 -22.26 -0.55 -20.93
C ASN A 120 -22.85 0.22 -19.72
N LYS A 121 -22.76 -0.35 -18.51
CA LYS A 121 -23.32 0.27 -17.31
C LYS A 121 -22.33 1.25 -16.70
N ASP A 122 -22.83 2.39 -16.28
CA ASP A 122 -22.10 3.30 -15.40
C ASP A 122 -22.08 2.72 -13.99
N ILE A 123 -20.91 2.73 -13.35
CA ILE A 123 -20.74 2.21 -12.00
C ILE A 123 -20.48 3.36 -11.02
N ILE A 124 -21.37 3.49 -10.04
CA ILE A 124 -21.22 4.35 -8.88
C ILE A 124 -20.76 3.47 -7.71
N LEU A 125 -19.60 3.78 -7.15
CA LEU A 125 -18.96 2.92 -6.13
C LEU A 125 -19.60 3.00 -4.75
N ASN A 126 -20.39 4.05 -4.48
CA ASN A 126 -20.83 4.43 -3.13
C ASN A 126 -19.64 4.55 -2.16
N TYR A 127 -18.57 5.20 -2.63
CA TYR A 127 -17.33 5.39 -1.87
C TYR A 127 -17.46 6.57 -0.91
N SER A 128 -16.94 6.44 0.31
CA SER A 128 -16.77 7.55 1.25
C SER A 128 -15.35 7.51 1.81
N GLY A 129 -14.66 8.65 1.77
CA GLY A 129 -13.25 8.77 2.15
C GLY A 129 -12.62 10.03 1.56
N ILE A 130 -11.30 10.15 1.64
CA ILE A 130 -10.55 11.30 1.13
C ILE A 130 -9.66 10.84 -0.03
N LEU A 131 -9.90 11.41 -1.22
CA LEU A 131 -9.03 11.24 -2.37
C LEU A 131 -7.77 12.09 -2.20
N ILE A 132 -6.61 11.48 -2.40
CA ILE A 132 -5.30 12.12 -2.34
C ILE A 132 -4.70 12.14 -3.74
N ILE A 133 -4.51 13.34 -4.28
CA ILE A 133 -4.10 13.55 -5.67
C ILE A 133 -2.84 14.42 -5.65
N PRO A 134 -1.66 13.88 -6.01
CA PRO A 134 -0.49 14.72 -6.25
C PRO A 134 -0.73 15.58 -7.49
N THR A 135 -0.52 16.88 -7.38
CA THR A 135 -0.83 17.82 -8.47
C THR A 135 0.38 18.45 -9.11
N GLU A 136 1.55 18.37 -8.47
CA GLU A 136 2.78 19.03 -8.90
C GLU A 136 4.02 18.14 -8.70
N GLU A 137 5.22 18.72 -8.83
CA GLU A 137 6.48 17.99 -8.94
C GLU A 137 6.73 16.96 -7.83
N PHE A 138 7.21 15.81 -8.27
CA PHE A 138 7.83 14.79 -7.43
C PHE A 138 9.08 15.36 -6.76
N LEU A 139 9.19 15.18 -5.44
CA LEU A 139 10.29 15.70 -4.64
C LEU A 139 11.25 14.61 -4.17
N ASP A 140 10.72 13.51 -3.62
CA ASP A 140 11.55 12.45 -3.05
C ASP A 140 10.79 11.13 -2.95
N SER A 141 11.52 10.02 -2.99
CA SER A 141 10.95 8.72 -2.69
C SER A 141 10.94 8.54 -1.17
N ALA A 142 9.84 8.90 -0.51
CA ALA A 142 9.71 8.74 0.93
C ALA A 142 9.07 7.38 1.27
N ASN A 143 9.53 6.68 2.29
CA ASN A 143 9.07 5.32 2.67
C ASN A 143 7.61 5.24 3.21
N PHE A 144 6.68 6.12 2.81
CA PHE A 144 5.34 6.29 3.38
C PHE A 144 4.20 5.64 2.56
N GLY A 145 4.20 4.33 2.38
CA GLY A 145 2.99 3.55 1.98
C GLY A 145 2.43 3.76 0.58
N TYR A 146 2.86 4.83 -0.05
CA TYR A 146 2.99 5.15 -1.47
C TYR A 146 4.27 5.98 -1.49
N SER A 147 5.31 5.43 -2.10
CA SER A 147 6.71 5.76 -1.83
C SER A 147 7.16 7.12 -2.38
N TYR A 148 6.26 8.05 -2.70
CA TYR A 148 6.58 9.34 -3.30
C TYR A 148 5.99 10.55 -2.54
N LEU A 149 6.83 11.56 -2.36
CA LEU A 149 6.51 12.86 -1.80
C LEU A 149 6.45 13.89 -2.93
N TYR A 150 5.40 14.70 -2.94
CA TYR A 150 5.15 15.73 -3.95
C TYR A 150 5.09 17.10 -3.30
N SER A 151 5.29 18.15 -4.11
CA SER A 151 5.28 19.53 -3.62
C SER A 151 3.89 20.02 -3.20
N LYS A 152 2.84 19.55 -3.89
CA LYS A 152 1.44 19.88 -3.62
C LYS A 152 0.51 18.71 -3.84
N TYR A 153 -0.61 18.75 -3.13
CA TYR A 153 -1.68 17.77 -3.21
C TYR A 153 -3.02 18.46 -3.30
N LYS A 154 -3.98 17.81 -3.95
CA LYS A 154 -5.42 18.09 -3.82
C LYS A 154 -6.04 17.00 -2.96
N LEU A 155 -6.73 17.40 -1.90
CA LEU A 155 -7.49 16.54 -1.01
C LEU A 155 -8.98 16.73 -1.28
N ILE A 156 -9.70 15.65 -1.56
CA ILE A 156 -11.14 15.70 -1.88
C ILE A 156 -11.90 14.72 -0.98
N THR A 157 -12.75 15.24 -0.09
CA THR A 157 -13.67 14.43 0.71
C THR A 157 -14.84 14.00 -0.16
N ILE A 158 -15.01 12.70 -0.26
CA ILE A 158 -16.11 12.04 -0.93
C ILE A 158 -17.06 11.45 0.11
N ASN A 159 -18.36 11.61 -0.09
CA ASN A 159 -19.40 10.91 0.66
C ASN A 159 -20.38 10.27 -0.32
N ASN A 160 -20.51 8.94 -0.29
CA ASN A 160 -21.36 8.18 -1.20
C ASN A 160 -21.12 8.51 -2.69
N SER A 161 -19.85 8.69 -3.07
CA SER A 161 -19.39 9.12 -4.41
C SER A 161 -19.67 10.58 -4.77
N GLU A 162 -20.19 11.40 -3.85
CA GLU A 162 -20.36 12.84 -4.04
C GLU A 162 -19.19 13.61 -3.44
N VAL A 163 -18.70 14.61 -4.17
CA VAL A 163 -17.68 15.55 -3.70
C VAL A 163 -18.32 16.52 -2.70
N ILE A 164 -17.87 16.48 -1.45
CA ILE A 164 -18.38 17.32 -0.37
C ILE A 164 -17.46 18.50 -0.07
N LYS A 165 -16.15 18.28 -0.15
CA LYS A 165 -15.13 19.28 0.19
C LYS A 165 -13.88 19.00 -0.62
N GLU A 166 -13.21 20.05 -1.08
CA GLU A 166 -11.88 19.94 -1.67
C GLU A 166 -10.97 21.06 -1.19
N LYS A 167 -9.66 20.78 -1.14
CA LYS A 167 -8.64 21.76 -0.79
C LYS A 167 -7.31 21.39 -1.46
N ASN A 168 -6.61 22.39 -2.00
CA ASN A 168 -5.21 22.24 -2.37
C ASN A 168 -4.34 22.50 -1.13
N VAL A 169 -3.37 21.65 -0.89
CA VAL A 169 -2.47 21.72 0.27
C VAL A 169 -1.02 21.59 -0.16
N SER A 170 -0.14 22.26 0.55
CA SER A 170 1.31 22.06 0.44
C SER A 170 1.73 20.71 1.00
N LYS A 171 2.95 20.27 0.68
CA LYS A 171 3.61 19.11 1.30
C LYS A 171 3.51 19.11 2.84
N ASP A 172 3.79 20.24 3.49
CA ASP A 172 3.82 20.31 4.95
C ASP A 172 2.41 20.22 5.57
N GLU A 173 1.41 20.78 4.90
CA GLU A 173 0.00 20.63 5.26
C GLU A 173 -0.48 19.19 5.03
N TYR A 174 -0.06 18.55 3.94
CA TYR A 174 -0.35 17.14 3.67
C TYR A 174 0.23 16.21 4.74
N LEU A 175 1.47 16.44 5.18
CA LEU A 175 2.08 15.65 6.26
C LEU A 175 1.30 15.80 7.57
N LYS A 176 0.89 17.03 7.93
CA LYS A 176 0.03 17.27 9.09
C LYS A 176 -1.32 16.54 8.96
N PHE A 177 -1.93 16.61 7.78
CA PHE A 177 -3.15 15.87 7.47
C PHE A 177 -2.97 14.36 7.67
N LYS A 178 -1.90 13.76 7.14
CA LYS A 178 -1.61 12.32 7.30
C LYS A 178 -1.43 11.93 8.75
N ILE A 179 -0.74 12.73 9.55
CA ILE A 179 -0.57 12.50 11.00
C ILE A 179 -1.91 12.56 11.72
N ASN A 180 -2.75 13.56 11.42
CA ASN A 180 -4.08 13.68 12.01
C ASN A 180 -4.98 12.50 11.61
N GLN A 181 -4.97 12.13 10.34
CA GLN A 181 -5.70 10.97 9.82
C GLN A 181 -5.28 9.67 10.52
N PHE A 182 -3.98 9.44 10.72
CA PHE A 182 -3.50 8.27 11.43
C PHE A 182 -3.84 8.31 12.93
N THR A 183 -3.80 9.49 13.54
CA THR A 183 -4.22 9.66 14.94
C THR A 183 -5.67 9.23 15.14
N GLU A 184 -6.57 9.63 14.24
CA GLU A 184 -7.97 9.18 14.27
C GLU A 184 -8.12 7.70 13.92
N TYR A 185 -7.33 7.20 12.97
CA TYR A 185 -7.32 5.78 12.61
C TYR A 185 -7.05 4.87 13.83
N LYS A 186 -6.17 5.29 14.75
CA LYS A 186 -5.87 4.55 15.99
C LYS A 186 -7.09 4.31 16.89
N ASN A 187 -8.14 5.11 16.74
CA ASN A 187 -9.39 4.97 17.48
C ASN A 187 -10.35 3.94 16.86
N THR A 188 -10.06 3.42 15.66
CA THR A 188 -10.94 2.51 14.92
C THR A 188 -10.82 1.06 15.37
N ASN A 189 -11.85 0.26 15.11
CA ASN A 189 -11.80 -1.19 15.30
C ASN A 189 -10.85 -1.89 14.31
N GLN A 190 -10.65 -1.30 13.13
CA GLN A 190 -9.72 -1.81 12.14
C GLN A 190 -8.29 -1.74 12.66
N TYR A 191 -7.87 -0.59 13.24
CA TYR A 191 -6.55 -0.48 13.86
C TYR A 191 -6.33 -1.53 14.97
N LYS A 192 -7.31 -1.73 15.87
CA LYS A 192 -7.22 -2.76 16.92
C LYS A 192 -7.05 -4.17 16.36
N THR A 193 -7.67 -4.45 15.21
CA THR A 193 -7.57 -5.74 14.53
C THR A 193 -6.19 -5.91 13.91
N GLU A 194 -5.70 -4.89 13.20
CA GLU A 194 -4.40 -4.87 12.54
C GLU A 194 -3.24 -4.99 13.54
N VAL A 195 -3.33 -4.34 14.71
CA VAL A 195 -2.35 -4.50 15.79
C VAL A 195 -2.35 -5.94 16.32
N ARG A 196 -3.53 -6.54 16.49
CA ARG A 196 -3.65 -7.94 16.94
C ARG A 196 -3.04 -8.89 15.91
N GLU A 197 -3.37 -8.73 14.65
CA GLU A 197 -2.83 -9.53 13.53
C GLU A 197 -1.31 -9.41 13.45
N TYR A 198 -0.75 -8.19 13.62
CA TYR A 198 0.69 -8.00 13.68
C TYR A 198 1.34 -8.82 14.80
N PHE A 199 0.74 -8.83 16.00
CA PHE A 199 1.24 -9.62 17.12
C PHE A 199 1.13 -11.13 16.90
N GLU A 200 0.05 -11.61 16.29
CA GLU A 200 -0.09 -13.04 15.97
C GLU A 200 0.93 -13.46 14.90
N ASN A 201 1.09 -12.68 13.83
CA ASN A 201 2.13 -12.92 12.81
C ASN A 201 3.53 -12.97 13.44
N TRP A 202 3.86 -12.02 14.33
CA TRP A 202 5.14 -12.04 15.03
C TRP A 202 5.35 -13.30 15.89
N LYS A 203 4.30 -13.82 16.53
CA LYS A 203 4.38 -15.08 17.30
C LYS A 203 4.60 -16.28 16.39
N ASP A 204 3.93 -16.30 15.24
CA ASP A 204 4.07 -17.36 14.24
C ASP A 204 5.48 -17.34 13.62
N ASP A 205 5.97 -16.16 13.23
CA ASP A 205 7.34 -15.95 12.75
C ASP A 205 8.35 -16.43 13.78
N LYS A 206 8.19 -16.04 15.06
CA LYS A 206 9.03 -16.52 16.17
C LYS A 206 9.07 -18.05 16.25
N LYS A 207 7.92 -18.70 16.14
CA LYS A 207 7.81 -20.17 16.22
C LYS A 207 8.48 -20.84 15.02
N ILE A 208 8.28 -20.29 13.82
CA ILE A 208 8.85 -20.79 12.57
C ILE A 208 10.37 -20.59 12.58
N GLU A 209 10.86 -19.38 12.81
CA GLU A 209 12.29 -19.06 12.76
C GLU A 209 13.10 -19.77 13.84
N LEU A 210 12.54 -19.94 15.05
CA LEU A 210 13.21 -20.68 16.15
C LEU A 210 12.99 -22.20 16.09
N SER A 211 12.30 -22.71 15.07
CA SER A 211 12.07 -24.15 14.90
C SER A 211 13.38 -24.91 14.67
N ARG A 212 13.40 -26.21 15.01
CA ARG A 212 14.57 -27.06 14.77
C ARG A 212 14.94 -27.13 13.30
N SER A 213 13.96 -27.13 12.39
CA SER A 213 14.21 -27.18 10.95
C SER A 213 14.92 -25.94 10.44
N ASN A 214 14.53 -24.75 10.93
CA ASN A 214 15.10 -23.47 10.47
C ASN A 214 16.41 -23.13 11.19
N THR A 215 16.68 -23.74 12.33
CA THR A 215 17.92 -23.52 13.11
C THR A 215 18.97 -24.61 12.93
N LYS A 216 18.71 -25.66 12.13
CA LYS A 216 19.60 -26.84 12.00
C LYS A 216 21.00 -26.52 11.50
N ASP A 217 21.12 -25.52 10.62
CA ASP A 217 22.38 -25.11 9.98
C ASP A 217 23.02 -23.89 10.69
N LEU A 218 22.38 -23.36 11.74
CA LEU A 218 22.86 -22.21 12.49
C LEU A 218 23.81 -22.65 13.61
N THR A 219 24.83 -21.84 13.86
CA THR A 219 25.70 -21.99 15.02
C THR A 219 24.95 -21.66 16.32
N LYS A 220 25.47 -22.15 17.46
CA LYS A 220 24.91 -21.83 18.78
C LYS A 220 24.83 -20.31 19.04
N HIS A 221 25.80 -19.55 18.53
CA HIS A 221 25.83 -18.10 18.67
C HIS A 221 24.71 -17.44 17.85
N GLU A 222 24.50 -17.86 16.59
CA GLU A 222 23.41 -17.34 15.74
C GLU A 222 22.04 -17.65 16.33
N ILE A 223 21.84 -18.86 16.85
CA ILE A 223 20.60 -19.23 17.55
C ILE A 223 20.37 -18.35 18.78
N LEU A 224 21.43 -18.01 19.53
CA LEU A 224 21.33 -17.14 20.69
C LEU A 224 20.94 -15.70 20.30
N GLU A 225 21.55 -15.16 19.26
CA GLU A 225 21.19 -13.83 18.74
C GLU A 225 19.76 -13.80 18.18
N LEU A 226 19.33 -14.83 17.45
CA LEU A 226 17.95 -14.94 16.97
C LEU A 226 16.95 -15.01 18.12
N LYS A 227 17.24 -15.80 19.16
CA LYS A 227 16.41 -15.82 20.39
C LYS A 227 16.35 -14.46 21.09
N LYS A 228 17.45 -13.69 21.04
CA LYS A 228 17.51 -12.34 21.61
C LYS A 228 16.63 -11.36 20.84
N GLN A 229 16.56 -11.46 19.50
CA GLN A 229 15.65 -10.66 18.68
C GLN A 229 14.17 -10.91 19.04
N TYR A 230 13.82 -12.16 19.30
CA TYR A 230 12.46 -12.57 19.70
C TYR A 230 12.21 -12.56 21.21
N LYS A 231 13.13 -12.01 22.00
CA LYS A 231 13.02 -12.01 23.46
C LYS A 231 11.77 -11.26 23.91
N ASP A 232 11.60 -10.06 23.37
CA ASP A 232 10.52 -9.14 23.71
C ASP A 232 9.63 -8.93 22.47
N PRO A 233 8.30 -8.85 22.64
CA PRO A 233 7.40 -8.53 21.54
C PRO A 233 7.66 -7.12 20.98
N PRO A 234 7.28 -6.85 19.73
CA PRO A 234 7.41 -5.54 19.12
C PRO A 234 6.65 -4.50 19.93
N LYS A 235 7.27 -3.33 20.13
CA LYS A 235 6.61 -2.22 20.83
C LYS A 235 5.52 -1.61 19.96
N ILE A 236 4.50 -1.02 20.58
CA ILE A 236 3.38 -0.42 19.86
C ILE A 236 3.83 0.68 18.91
N GLU A 237 4.88 1.44 19.24
CA GLU A 237 5.40 2.51 18.38
C GLU A 237 6.00 1.96 17.07
N MET A 238 6.57 0.76 17.11
CA MET A 238 7.06 0.09 15.90
C MET A 238 5.89 -0.34 15.00
N ILE A 239 4.82 -0.84 15.60
CA ILE A 239 3.60 -1.23 14.89
C ILE A 239 2.91 0.01 14.32
N ASP A 240 2.80 1.09 15.10
CA ASP A 240 2.28 2.38 14.65
C ASP A 240 3.04 2.89 13.42
N ASN A 241 4.38 2.90 13.49
CA ASN A 241 5.19 3.30 12.35
C ASN A 241 4.93 2.39 11.14
N PHE A 242 4.93 1.06 11.32
CA PHE A 242 4.65 0.13 10.23
C PHE A 242 3.27 0.40 9.60
N LEU A 243 2.22 0.54 10.41
CA LEU A 243 0.85 0.78 9.91
C LEU A 243 0.72 2.15 9.25
N PHE A 244 1.36 3.18 9.81
CA PHE A 244 1.41 4.52 9.21
C PHE A 244 2.06 4.52 7.83
N LEU A 245 3.11 3.71 7.66
CA LEU A 245 3.85 3.56 6.42
C LEU A 245 3.26 2.54 5.44
N THR A 246 2.23 1.77 5.77
CA THR A 246 1.79 0.66 4.89
C THR A 246 0.29 0.63 4.64
N LYS A 247 -0.51 1.20 5.54
CA LYS A 247 -1.96 1.15 5.43
C LYS A 247 -2.48 2.35 4.66
N ASN A 248 -3.30 2.06 3.66
CA ASN A 248 -4.18 3.08 3.11
C ASN A 248 -5.39 3.20 4.05
N ILE A 249 -5.56 4.40 4.60
CA ILE A 249 -6.58 4.76 5.57
C ILE A 249 -7.45 5.90 5.05
N ASP A 250 -7.63 5.99 3.72
CA ASP A 250 -8.39 7.05 3.06
C ASP A 250 -9.87 7.12 3.51
N PHE A 251 -10.44 6.03 4.01
CA PHE A 251 -11.75 5.98 4.65
C PHE A 251 -11.86 6.76 5.97
N VAL A 252 -10.74 7.11 6.62
CA VAL A 252 -10.73 7.93 7.83
C VAL A 252 -10.82 9.40 7.42
N ILE A 253 -12.01 9.95 7.56
CA ILE A 253 -12.31 11.34 7.22
C ILE A 253 -11.92 12.24 8.39
N VAL A 254 -11.03 13.20 8.15
CA VAL A 254 -10.57 14.21 9.11
C VAL A 254 -10.63 15.60 8.50
N GLU A 255 -10.60 16.63 9.33
CA GLU A 255 -10.52 18.02 8.86
C GLU A 255 -9.13 18.35 8.28
N TYR A 256 -9.13 19.19 7.24
CA TYR A 256 -7.96 19.71 6.54
C TYR A 256 -8.22 21.07 5.90
#